data_AF-A0A7S4VVA4-F1
#
_entry.id   AF-A0A7S4VVA4-F1
#
_cell.length_a   1.000
_cell.length_b   1.000
_cell.length_c   1.000
_cell.angle_alpha   90.00
_cell.angle_beta   90.00
_cell.angle_gamma   90.00
#
_symmetry.space_group_name_H-M   'P 1'
#
loop_
_entity.id
_entity.type
_entity.pdbx_description
1 polymer ?
#
loop_
_entity_poly.entity_id
_entity_poly.type
_entity_poly.pdbx_seq_one_letter_code
_entity_poly.pdbx_strand_id
1 'polypeptide(L)'
;QVFAAKQRRNPSMEVQPAIPALMGKGEEAFEVETDSTACTDREAEAESGEEASPRARAAEADKAEEPARVTEDAAKLLQSYGRRFAELRQGDARPLAREQLPWQLASGAGDDGGAKQDACLSVRSELEQDAGLKNDEEVNEAESMPGRKLALTFGYAGSLDESPPYARFDIRDHVCMRVGGFKHGQVVQDEAGEEFIVVGVKRVEGAPRLWFQPRGLRRPAAGAFPGATAAVLRAQLSPVQKTTAANTRQRLSVRLREVSLKDFGTAEGSDGEEVILCQHCHAPIGETAYDGEGKAGALVHGECMAQRMLRDFKDEQEGHSQEEAALKSRRRTEFDIGWKVERIPHSLPVARRLGCSPEPQGMCCLVFDQASRSVRVASTVEPAAAVNLEYLCLALQVKLREGREPMFSLDPVDPSQPGTMQFKRFEPEWLAGTSAGEVLFQADYHLK
;
A
#
# COMPACT_ATOMS: atom_id res chain seq x y z
N GLN A 1 -16.57 3.89 -19.55
CA GLN A 1 -15.77 5.06 -19.96
C GLN A 1 -15.26 5.00 -21.42
N VAL A 2 -15.71 4.04 -22.26
CA VAL A 2 -15.36 3.97 -23.70
C VAL A 2 -16.33 4.78 -24.60
N PHE A 3 -17.46 5.27 -24.09
CA PHE A 3 -18.49 5.97 -24.88
C PHE A 3 -18.31 7.51 -25.02
N ALA A 4 -17.38 8.13 -24.29
CA ALA A 4 -17.33 9.61 -24.19
C ALA A 4 -16.26 10.30 -25.06
N ALA A 5 -15.45 9.57 -25.84
CA ALA A 5 -14.20 10.11 -26.40
C ALA A 5 -14.24 10.56 -27.89
N LYS A 6 -15.40 10.88 -28.48
CA LYS A 6 -15.45 11.20 -29.93
C LYS A 6 -16.27 12.42 -30.38
N GLN A 7 -16.55 13.37 -29.48
CA GLN A 7 -17.14 14.64 -29.88
C GLN A 7 -16.41 15.80 -29.20
N ARG A 8 -15.46 16.40 -29.93
CA ARG A 8 -15.07 17.83 -29.89
C ARG A 8 -13.91 18.06 -30.87
N ARG A 9 -14.23 18.54 -32.08
CA ARG A 9 -13.33 19.34 -32.92
C ARG A 9 -14.10 20.57 -33.40
N ASN A 10 -13.54 21.74 -33.03
CA ASN A 10 -13.66 23.14 -33.45
C ASN A 10 -14.71 23.59 -34.47
N PRO A 11 -15.05 24.89 -34.37
CA PRO A 11 -15.06 25.74 -35.55
C PRO A 11 -14.18 27.01 -35.42
N SER A 12 -13.53 27.31 -36.56
CA SER A 12 -13.28 28.62 -37.16
C SER A 12 -12.34 29.64 -36.51
N MET A 13 -11.23 29.94 -37.21
CA MET A 13 -10.95 31.30 -37.74
C MET A 13 -10.05 31.26 -39.00
N GLU A 14 -10.50 32.03 -40.00
CA GLU A 14 -9.92 32.58 -41.24
C GLU A 14 -8.57 33.33 -41.04
N VAL A 15 -7.68 33.71 -41.99
CA VAL A 15 -7.61 33.79 -43.48
C VAL A 15 -6.14 34.09 -43.91
N GLN A 16 -5.62 33.36 -44.92
CA GLN A 16 -4.70 33.67 -46.06
C GLN A 16 -3.30 34.36 -45.89
N PRO A 17 -2.47 34.51 -46.97
CA PRO A 17 -1.76 33.45 -47.72
C PRO A 17 -0.28 33.81 -48.09
N ALA A 18 0.53 32.85 -48.55
CA ALA A 18 1.51 33.04 -49.63
C ALA A 18 2.17 31.71 -50.08
N ILE A 19 2.20 31.51 -51.40
CA ILE A 19 2.90 30.52 -52.25
C ILE A 19 3.80 31.40 -53.17
N PRO A 20 5.02 31.03 -53.65
CA PRO A 20 5.23 29.83 -54.48
C PRO A 20 6.57 29.05 -54.46
N ALA A 21 6.43 27.77 -54.88
CA ALA A 21 7.27 26.96 -55.78
C ALA A 21 8.70 26.58 -55.33
N LEU A 22 9.37 25.47 -55.69
CA LEU A 22 9.32 24.54 -56.84
C LEU A 22 9.89 23.14 -56.45
N MET A 23 9.35 22.09 -57.08
CA MET A 23 9.96 20.87 -57.67
C MET A 23 11.00 19.96 -56.97
N GLY A 24 10.75 18.64 -57.10
CA GLY A 24 11.75 17.56 -57.31
C GLY A 24 11.75 16.47 -56.23
N LYS A 25 11.05 15.33 -56.37
CA LYS A 25 11.41 14.04 -57.02
C LYS A 25 12.45 13.17 -56.27
N GLY A 26 12.10 11.89 -56.09
CA GLY A 26 12.99 10.73 -55.82
C GLY A 26 12.98 10.29 -54.36
N GLU A 27 12.24 9.26 -53.93
CA GLU A 27 12.61 7.82 -53.99
C GLU A 27 13.99 7.55 -53.40
N GLU A 28 14.06 6.95 -52.20
CA GLU A 28 14.99 5.87 -51.90
C GLU A 28 14.68 5.13 -50.59
N ALA A 29 15.16 3.89 -50.56
CA ALA A 29 14.98 2.77 -49.65
C ALA A 29 15.03 3.07 -48.15
N PHE A 30 14.16 2.35 -47.41
CA PHE A 30 14.29 2.14 -45.96
C PHE A 30 14.92 0.76 -45.74
N GLU A 31 16.25 0.72 -45.61
CA GLU A 31 16.98 -0.44 -45.11
C GLU A 31 17.00 -0.41 -43.58
N VAL A 32 16.81 -1.60 -43.02
CA VAL A 32 16.92 -1.94 -41.61
C VAL A 32 18.39 -2.19 -41.32
N GLU A 33 19.01 -1.40 -40.45
CA GLU A 33 20.23 -1.80 -39.75
C GLU A 33 20.08 -1.59 -38.24
N THR A 34 20.26 -2.71 -37.56
CA THR A 34 20.49 -2.87 -36.13
C THR A 34 21.95 -2.61 -35.81
N ASP A 35 22.25 -1.76 -34.84
CA ASP A 35 23.34 -1.92 -33.86
C ASP A 35 23.22 -0.78 -32.83
N SER A 36 23.03 -1.05 -31.53
CA SER A 36 24.04 -1.54 -30.59
C SER A 36 25.28 -0.63 -30.54
N THR A 37 25.30 0.33 -29.62
CA THR A 37 26.42 0.62 -28.69
C THR A 37 26.25 1.97 -27.97
N ALA A 38 26.90 2.03 -26.81
CA ALA A 38 27.38 3.22 -26.09
C ALA A 38 26.41 3.93 -25.13
N CYS A 39 26.44 3.40 -23.91
CA CYS A 39 26.52 4.15 -22.66
C CYS A 39 27.34 5.46 -22.84
N THR A 40 26.72 6.61 -22.58
CA THR A 40 27.45 7.82 -22.18
C THR A 40 26.72 8.48 -21.03
N ASP A 41 27.43 8.52 -19.91
CA ASP A 41 27.13 9.33 -18.74
C ASP A 41 27.06 10.80 -19.15
N ARG A 42 26.00 11.48 -18.73
CA ARG A 42 25.96 12.94 -18.70
C ARG A 42 25.29 13.38 -17.42
N GLU A 43 26.16 13.71 -16.47
CA GLU A 43 25.89 14.59 -15.35
C GLU A 43 25.29 15.90 -15.88
N ALA A 44 24.09 16.23 -15.43
CA ALA A 44 23.52 17.55 -15.55
C ALA A 44 23.17 18.00 -14.14
N GLU A 45 24.06 18.83 -13.59
CA GLU A 45 23.81 19.65 -12.42
C GLU A 45 22.57 20.52 -12.66
N ALA A 46 21.56 20.35 -11.82
CA ALA A 46 20.45 21.29 -11.70
C ALA A 46 20.52 21.89 -10.30
N GLU A 47 21.25 23.00 -10.19
CA GLU A 47 21.13 23.93 -9.08
C GLU A 47 19.73 24.58 -9.12
N SER A 48 18.81 24.08 -8.31
CA SER A 48 17.59 24.82 -7.96
C SER A 48 17.78 25.45 -6.58
N GLY A 49 18.12 26.73 -6.57
CA GLY A 49 18.12 27.55 -5.37
C GLY A 49 16.69 27.76 -4.86
N GLU A 50 16.33 27.10 -3.77
CA GLU A 50 15.20 27.48 -2.93
C GLU A 50 15.69 28.48 -1.88
N GLU A 51 15.27 29.74 -2.04
CA GLU A 51 15.47 30.80 -1.06
C GLU A 51 14.67 30.49 0.22
N ALA A 52 15.39 30.05 1.26
CA ALA A 52 14.84 29.87 2.60
C ALA A 52 14.51 31.23 3.24
N SER A 53 13.29 31.31 3.77
CA SER A 53 12.68 32.47 4.44
C SER A 53 13.56 33.08 5.56
N PRO A 54 13.72 34.43 5.65
CA PRO A 54 14.62 35.10 6.60
C PRO A 54 14.23 35.01 8.09
N ARG A 55 13.13 34.34 8.46
CA ARG A 55 12.61 34.32 9.83
C ARG A 55 13.15 33.21 10.74
N ALA A 56 13.92 32.26 10.22
CA ALA A 56 14.48 31.14 11.01
C ALA A 56 15.90 31.39 11.56
N ARG A 57 16.64 32.40 11.07
CA ARG A 57 18.06 32.60 11.44
C ARG A 57 18.33 33.35 12.75
N ALA A 58 17.31 33.91 13.40
CA ALA A 58 17.51 34.71 14.61
C ALA A 58 17.48 33.91 15.93
N ALA A 59 17.18 32.61 15.91
CA ALA A 59 17.07 31.79 17.11
C ALA A 59 18.24 30.81 17.36
N GLU A 60 19.22 30.73 16.44
CA GLU A 60 20.35 29.79 16.54
C GLU A 60 21.66 30.42 17.07
N ALA A 61 21.76 31.74 17.17
CA ALA A 61 23.02 32.41 17.54
C ALA A 61 23.37 32.31 19.04
N ASP A 62 22.40 32.07 19.93
CA ASP A 62 22.62 32.02 21.39
C ASP A 62 22.92 30.62 21.96
N LYS A 63 22.95 29.56 21.13
CA LYS A 63 23.24 28.19 21.61
C LYS A 63 24.70 27.75 21.46
N ALA A 64 25.58 28.59 20.91
CA ALA A 64 26.95 28.20 20.58
C ALA A 64 27.95 28.29 21.76
N GLU A 65 27.63 29.01 22.84
CA GLU A 65 28.57 29.18 23.99
C GLU A 65 28.42 28.14 25.11
N GLU A 66 27.26 27.48 25.22
CA GLU A 66 27.00 26.47 26.25
C GLU A 66 27.80 25.15 26.11
N PRO A 67 28.12 24.61 24.90
CA PRO A 67 28.79 23.31 24.79
C PRO A 67 30.25 23.33 25.25
N ALA A 68 30.92 24.50 25.32
CA ALA A 68 32.31 24.57 25.75
C ALA A 68 32.45 24.31 27.27
N ARG A 69 31.56 24.84 28.11
CA ARG A 69 31.64 24.67 29.58
C ARG A 69 31.35 23.25 30.06
N VAL A 70 30.46 22.54 29.37
CA VAL A 70 30.11 21.15 29.66
C VAL A 70 31.32 20.20 29.49
N THR A 71 32.36 20.61 28.76
CA THR A 71 33.45 19.71 28.31
C THR A 71 34.68 19.67 29.23
N GLU A 72 35.04 20.78 29.87
CA GLU A 72 36.14 20.79 30.85
C GLU A 72 35.75 20.01 32.12
N ASP A 73 34.46 20.07 32.47
CA ASP A 73 33.86 19.24 33.50
C ASP A 73 34.00 17.75 33.14
N ALA A 74 33.67 17.34 31.92
CA ALA A 74 33.71 15.92 31.53
C ALA A 74 35.07 15.23 31.76
N ALA A 75 36.19 15.91 31.44
CA ALA A 75 37.54 15.38 31.68
C ALA A 75 37.86 15.26 33.18
N LYS A 76 37.51 16.28 33.97
CA LYS A 76 37.65 16.27 35.44
C LYS A 76 36.76 15.18 36.06
N LEU A 77 35.56 14.97 35.52
CA LEU A 77 34.61 13.96 35.97
C LEU A 77 35.13 12.54 35.73
N LEU A 78 35.63 12.23 34.52
CA LEU A 78 36.24 10.93 34.23
C LEU A 78 37.44 10.64 35.15
N GLN A 79 38.30 11.63 35.40
CA GLN A 79 39.39 11.49 36.35
C GLN A 79 38.90 11.25 37.78
N SER A 80 37.87 11.99 38.23
CA SER A 80 37.28 11.83 39.57
C SER A 80 36.65 10.45 39.77
N TYR A 81 35.98 9.93 38.73
CA TYR A 81 35.37 8.61 38.74
C TYR A 81 36.44 7.51 38.82
N GLY A 82 37.52 7.65 38.04
CA GLY A 82 38.67 6.74 38.09
C GLY A 82 39.32 6.66 39.48
N ARG A 83 39.44 7.79 40.19
CA ARG A 83 39.98 7.82 41.56
C ARG A 83 39.07 7.10 42.56
N ARG A 84 37.74 7.36 42.54
CA ARG A 84 36.79 6.65 43.42
C ARG A 84 36.80 5.14 43.18
N PHE A 85 36.92 4.72 41.92
CA PHE A 85 37.00 3.29 41.57
C PHE A 85 38.27 2.63 42.10
N ALA A 86 39.39 3.36 42.14
CA ALA A 86 40.65 2.88 42.73
C ALA A 86 40.57 2.74 44.26
N GLU A 87 39.84 3.64 44.95
CA GLU A 87 39.63 3.60 46.41
C GLU A 87 38.73 2.42 46.82
N LEU A 88 37.67 2.14 46.07
CA LEU A 88 36.75 1.01 46.31
C LEU A 88 37.42 -0.37 46.25
N ARG A 89 38.55 -0.51 45.54
CA ARG A 89 39.31 -1.77 45.48
C ARG A 89 40.26 -2.01 46.66
N GLN A 90 40.50 -1.01 47.50
CA GLN A 90 41.40 -1.16 48.67
C GLN A 90 40.73 -1.74 49.90
N GLY A 91 39.40 -1.89 49.93
CA GLY A 91 38.69 -2.66 50.95
C GLY A 91 38.03 -3.89 50.32
N ASP A 92 38.52 -5.10 50.66
CA ASP A 92 37.94 -6.44 50.43
C ASP A 92 36.90 -6.58 49.29
N ALA A 93 37.21 -6.07 48.10
CA ALA A 93 36.30 -6.16 46.96
C ALA A 93 36.50 -7.51 46.27
N ARG A 94 35.60 -8.46 46.55
CA ARG A 94 35.35 -9.58 45.63
C ARG A 94 35.11 -9.00 44.23
N PRO A 95 35.72 -9.56 43.16
CA PRO A 95 35.47 -9.09 41.81
C PRO A 95 33.95 -9.14 41.56
N LEU A 96 33.37 -8.03 41.10
CA LEU A 96 32.01 -8.00 40.58
C LEU A 96 31.98 -8.96 39.38
N ALA A 97 31.60 -10.21 39.65
CA ALA A 97 31.32 -11.18 38.62
C ALA A 97 30.18 -10.61 37.78
N ARG A 98 30.40 -10.53 36.46
CA ARG A 98 29.42 -10.07 35.46
C ARG A 98 28.10 -10.86 35.50
N GLU A 99 28.08 -11.97 36.24
CA GLU A 99 26.95 -12.86 36.51
C GLU A 99 25.91 -12.29 37.49
N GLN A 100 26.15 -11.15 38.14
CA GLN A 100 25.22 -10.59 39.14
C GLN A 100 24.33 -9.44 38.62
N LEU A 101 24.26 -9.22 37.30
CA LEU A 101 23.36 -8.21 36.74
C LEU A 101 21.93 -8.77 36.58
N PRO A 102 20.86 -8.06 37.00
CA PRO A 102 19.49 -8.60 37.11
C PRO A 102 18.79 -8.95 35.78
N TRP A 103 19.41 -8.68 34.63
CA TRP A 103 18.79 -8.85 33.31
C TRP A 103 19.16 -10.18 32.62
N GLN A 104 19.85 -11.09 33.30
CA GLN A 104 19.81 -12.50 32.92
C GLN A 104 18.40 -13.04 33.20
N LEU A 105 17.51 -12.83 32.24
CA LEU A 105 16.25 -13.54 32.11
C LEU A 105 16.51 -15.02 32.33
N ALA A 106 15.81 -15.54 33.34
CA ALA A 106 15.74 -16.94 33.71
C ALA A 106 15.52 -17.81 32.46
N SER A 107 16.61 -18.32 31.91
CA SER A 107 16.64 -19.56 31.14
C SER A 107 17.02 -20.69 32.10
N GLY A 108 16.30 -20.73 33.23
CA GLY A 108 16.33 -21.84 34.16
C GLY A 108 15.19 -22.77 33.80
N ALA A 109 15.53 -23.90 33.18
CA ALA A 109 14.65 -25.04 33.04
C ALA A 109 14.05 -25.40 34.40
N GLY A 110 12.73 -25.29 34.51
CA GLY A 110 11.96 -25.59 35.71
C GLY A 110 10.53 -25.86 35.28
N ASP A 111 10.28 -27.12 34.95
CA ASP A 111 8.99 -27.76 34.86
C ASP A 111 8.10 -27.37 36.06
N ASP A 112 6.94 -26.77 35.80
CA ASP A 112 5.73 -26.88 36.64
C ASP A 112 4.54 -26.13 36.00
N GLY A 113 3.65 -26.91 35.40
CA GLY A 113 2.20 -26.85 35.64
C GLY A 113 1.42 -25.55 35.39
N GLY A 114 0.85 -25.45 34.19
CA GLY A 114 -0.55 -25.09 33.93
C GLY A 114 -1.20 -23.92 34.68
N ALA A 115 -1.37 -22.79 33.99
CA ALA A 115 -2.55 -21.88 34.03
C ALA A 115 -2.20 -20.48 33.49
N LYS A 116 -1.86 -20.34 32.19
CA LYS A 116 -1.66 -19.01 31.57
C LYS A 116 -2.07 -18.97 30.08
N GLN A 117 -3.09 -19.72 29.67
CA GLN A 117 -3.56 -19.70 28.28
C GLN A 117 -4.93 -19.00 28.08
N ASP A 118 -5.63 -18.61 29.15
CA ASP A 118 -6.97 -18.02 29.05
C ASP A 118 -7.01 -16.49 28.96
N ALA A 119 -5.89 -15.78 29.18
CA ALA A 119 -5.88 -14.31 29.14
C ALA A 119 -5.81 -13.73 27.71
N CYS A 120 -5.37 -14.51 26.71
CA CYS A 120 -5.15 -14.01 25.35
C CYS A 120 -6.37 -14.21 24.42
N LEU A 121 -7.34 -15.05 24.82
CA LEU A 121 -8.57 -15.28 24.05
C LEU A 121 -9.70 -14.31 24.43
N SER A 122 -9.64 -13.66 25.59
CA SER A 122 -10.64 -12.68 26.05
C SER A 122 -10.56 -11.35 25.30
N VAL A 123 -9.35 -10.90 24.95
CA VAL A 123 -9.12 -9.58 24.31
C VAL A 123 -9.61 -9.56 22.84
N ARG A 124 -9.66 -10.72 22.18
CA ARG A 124 -10.10 -10.82 20.78
C ARG A 124 -11.63 -10.83 20.64
N SER A 125 -12.35 -11.31 21.65
CA SER A 125 -13.82 -11.32 21.67
C SER A 125 -14.44 -9.97 22.02
N GLU A 126 -13.71 -9.08 22.71
CA GLU A 126 -14.18 -7.72 23.03
C GLU A 126 -14.00 -6.76 21.84
N LEU A 127 -12.95 -6.94 21.03
CA LEU A 127 -12.70 -6.12 19.84
C LEU A 127 -13.71 -6.32 18.70
N GLU A 128 -14.38 -7.47 18.65
CA GLU A 128 -15.41 -7.77 17.64
C GLU A 128 -16.79 -7.19 18.01
N GLN A 129 -17.01 -6.80 19.28
CA GLN A 129 -18.26 -6.15 19.73
C GLN A 129 -18.24 -4.63 19.59
N ASP A 130 -17.07 -4.00 19.53
CA ASP A 130 -16.92 -2.53 19.49
C ASP A 130 -16.97 -1.90 18.09
N ALA A 131 -16.97 -2.70 17.01
CA ALA A 131 -17.02 -2.20 15.62
C ALA A 131 -18.42 -1.74 15.17
N GLY A 132 -19.22 -1.17 16.08
CA GLY A 132 -20.61 -0.76 15.90
C GLY A 132 -20.87 0.13 14.68
N LEU A 133 -21.17 -0.51 13.55
CA LEU A 133 -21.72 0.13 12.36
C LEU A 133 -23.24 0.26 12.52
N LYS A 134 -23.68 1.40 13.05
CA LYS A 134 -25.06 1.87 12.89
C LYS A 134 -25.17 2.54 11.52
N ASN A 135 -25.93 1.93 10.62
CA ASN A 135 -26.39 2.59 9.41
C ASN A 135 -27.61 3.46 9.77
N ASP A 136 -27.48 4.77 9.55
CA ASP A 136 -28.62 5.69 9.54
C ASP A 136 -29.40 5.48 8.23
N GLU A 137 -30.59 4.86 8.36
CA GLU A 137 -31.63 4.82 7.34
C GLU A 137 -32.67 5.92 7.61
N GLU A 138 -32.90 6.77 6.60
CA GLU A 138 -34.11 7.53 6.23
C GLU A 138 -33.64 8.75 5.40
N VAL A 139 -34.03 9.05 4.15
CA VAL A 139 -35.33 9.01 3.48
C VAL A 139 -35.10 9.01 1.96
N ASN A 140 -35.73 8.09 1.22
CA ASN A 140 -36.30 8.35 -0.12
C ASN A 140 -37.25 7.21 -0.54
N GLU A 141 -38.50 7.34 -0.11
CA GLU A 141 -39.62 6.42 -0.33
C GLU A 141 -40.20 6.48 -1.76
N ALA A 142 -39.38 6.22 -2.79
CA ALA A 142 -39.89 6.18 -4.18
C ALA A 142 -39.54 4.94 -5.02
N GLU A 143 -38.60 4.06 -4.63
CA GLU A 143 -38.23 2.91 -5.49
C GLU A 143 -38.04 1.54 -4.80
N SER A 144 -38.42 1.41 -3.53
CA SER A 144 -38.34 0.11 -2.82
C SER A 144 -39.66 -0.66 -2.93
N MET A 145 -39.81 -1.43 -4.01
CA MET A 145 -40.58 -2.67 -3.95
C MET A 145 -39.58 -3.84 -3.88
N PRO A 146 -39.52 -4.57 -2.76
CA PRO A 146 -38.47 -5.54 -2.51
C PRO A 146 -38.55 -6.73 -3.47
N GLY A 147 -37.40 -7.09 -4.02
CA GLY A 147 -37.04 -8.50 -4.18
C GLY A 147 -37.71 -9.32 -5.29
N ARG A 148 -38.37 -8.72 -6.29
CA ARG A 148 -38.75 -9.54 -7.47
C ARG A 148 -37.50 -10.02 -8.19
N LYS A 149 -37.14 -11.29 -7.97
CA LYS A 149 -36.05 -12.02 -8.60
C LYS A 149 -36.20 -11.92 -10.12
N LEU A 150 -35.15 -11.46 -10.81
CA LEU A 150 -35.09 -11.50 -12.27
C LEU A 150 -35.07 -12.98 -12.69
N ALA A 151 -35.89 -13.33 -13.68
CA ALA A 151 -35.91 -14.67 -14.25
C ALA A 151 -34.95 -14.67 -15.46
N LEU A 152 -33.67 -14.99 -15.22
CA LEU A 152 -32.61 -14.92 -16.21
C LEU A 152 -32.68 -16.11 -17.20
N THR A 153 -33.69 -16.12 -18.07
CA THR A 153 -33.99 -17.28 -18.93
C THR A 153 -33.21 -17.31 -20.23
N PHE A 154 -32.73 -16.17 -20.74
CA PHE A 154 -32.13 -16.07 -22.08
C PHE A 154 -30.61 -15.91 -22.05
N GLY A 155 -29.88 -16.83 -22.68
CA GLY A 155 -28.41 -16.78 -22.82
C GLY A 155 -27.90 -15.90 -23.96
N TYR A 156 -27.02 -14.95 -23.68
CA TYR A 156 -26.42 -14.08 -24.70
C TYR A 156 -25.05 -13.50 -24.28
N ALA A 157 -24.39 -12.80 -25.20
CA ALA A 157 -23.13 -12.08 -24.93
C ALA A 157 -23.34 -10.96 -23.89
N GLY A 158 -22.48 -10.90 -22.86
CA GLY A 158 -22.61 -10.05 -21.68
C GLY A 158 -21.65 -8.87 -21.60
N SER A 159 -20.92 -8.56 -22.67
CA SER A 159 -20.15 -7.31 -22.79
C SER A 159 -19.98 -6.91 -24.27
N LEU A 160 -19.32 -5.76 -24.51
CA LEU A 160 -18.94 -5.28 -25.83
C LEU A 160 -17.49 -5.65 -26.21
N ASP A 161 -16.75 -6.32 -25.33
CA ASP A 161 -15.33 -6.68 -25.53
C ASP A 161 -15.18 -7.74 -26.63
N GLU A 162 -13.98 -7.94 -27.19
CA GLU A 162 -13.71 -8.89 -28.28
C GLU A 162 -14.16 -10.33 -27.98
N SER A 163 -14.08 -10.74 -26.72
CA SER A 163 -14.51 -12.04 -26.23
C SER A 163 -15.54 -11.87 -25.10
N PRO A 164 -16.79 -11.51 -25.42
CA PRO A 164 -17.77 -11.14 -24.41
C PRO A 164 -18.18 -12.37 -23.59
N PRO A 165 -18.23 -12.27 -22.24
CA PRO A 165 -18.59 -13.40 -21.40
C PRO A 165 -20.06 -13.80 -21.64
N TYR A 166 -20.37 -15.09 -21.53
CA TYR A 166 -21.76 -15.55 -21.53
C TYR A 166 -22.50 -14.97 -20.32
N ALA A 167 -23.71 -14.45 -20.56
CA ALA A 167 -24.58 -13.89 -19.56
C ALA A 167 -26.03 -14.31 -19.79
N ARG A 168 -26.80 -14.36 -18.71
CA ARG A 168 -28.24 -14.62 -18.78
C ARG A 168 -29.04 -13.35 -18.53
N PHE A 169 -30.14 -13.19 -19.25
CA PHE A 169 -31.00 -12.01 -19.24
C PHE A 169 -32.45 -12.39 -18.96
N ASP A 170 -33.16 -11.51 -18.26
CA ASP A 170 -34.61 -11.56 -18.14
C ASP A 170 -35.24 -10.88 -19.35
N ILE A 171 -35.94 -11.67 -20.17
CA ILE A 171 -36.51 -11.23 -21.44
C ILE A 171 -38.02 -11.03 -21.38
N ARG A 172 -38.62 -11.12 -20.19
CA ARG A 172 -40.06 -10.90 -20.04
C ARG A 172 -40.39 -9.46 -20.39
N ASP A 173 -41.27 -9.26 -21.38
CA ASP A 173 -41.63 -7.93 -21.90
C ASP A 173 -41.94 -6.90 -20.80
N HIS A 174 -42.72 -7.28 -19.78
CA HIS A 174 -43.08 -6.38 -18.69
C HIS A 174 -41.87 -5.96 -17.83
N VAL A 175 -40.82 -6.79 -17.73
CA VAL A 175 -39.58 -6.45 -17.03
C VAL A 175 -38.75 -5.49 -17.87
N CYS A 176 -38.56 -5.78 -19.16
CA CYS A 176 -37.81 -4.92 -20.09
C CYS A 176 -38.48 -3.54 -20.23
N MET A 177 -39.80 -3.50 -20.39
CA MET A 177 -40.58 -2.26 -20.47
C MET A 177 -40.47 -1.42 -19.21
N ARG A 178 -40.47 -2.05 -18.03
CA ARG A 178 -40.34 -1.34 -16.75
C ARG A 178 -38.94 -0.74 -16.57
N VAL A 179 -37.89 -1.52 -16.87
CA VAL A 179 -36.50 -1.11 -16.61
C VAL A 179 -35.98 -0.12 -17.65
N GLY A 180 -36.32 -0.31 -18.93
CA GLY A 180 -35.77 0.53 -20.00
C GLY A 180 -36.78 1.03 -21.02
N GLY A 181 -38.07 0.71 -20.89
CA GLY A 181 -39.11 1.24 -21.77
C GLY A 181 -39.27 0.52 -23.11
N PHE A 182 -38.56 -0.58 -23.35
CA PHE A 182 -38.58 -1.32 -24.61
C PHE A 182 -38.72 -2.83 -24.38
N LYS A 183 -39.25 -3.55 -25.37
CA LYS A 183 -39.44 -5.01 -25.34
C LYS A 183 -38.20 -5.74 -25.81
N HIS A 184 -38.02 -6.99 -25.36
CA HIS A 184 -36.96 -7.85 -25.90
C HIS A 184 -37.11 -8.02 -27.42
N GLY A 185 -35.99 -7.98 -28.15
CA GLY A 185 -35.95 -8.07 -29.60
C GLY A 185 -36.46 -6.82 -30.34
N GLN A 186 -36.92 -5.78 -29.64
CA GLN A 186 -37.30 -4.51 -30.27
C GLN A 186 -36.06 -3.80 -30.82
N VAL A 187 -36.16 -3.29 -32.04
CA VAL A 187 -35.12 -2.44 -32.64
C VAL A 187 -35.43 -0.99 -32.29
N VAL A 188 -34.44 -0.32 -31.71
CA VAL A 188 -34.48 1.10 -31.36
C VAL A 188 -33.34 1.82 -32.06
N GLN A 189 -33.49 3.12 -32.26
CA GLN A 189 -32.51 3.96 -32.92
C GLN A 189 -32.24 5.21 -32.09
N ASP A 190 -30.97 5.58 -31.96
CA ASP A 190 -30.58 6.81 -31.28
C ASP A 190 -30.68 8.04 -32.20
N GLU A 191 -30.36 9.22 -31.67
CA GLU A 191 -30.35 10.48 -32.43
C GLU A 191 -29.32 10.51 -33.58
N ALA A 192 -28.26 9.70 -33.49
CA ALA A 192 -27.24 9.56 -34.53
C ALA A 192 -27.67 8.63 -35.67
N GLY A 193 -28.80 7.94 -35.50
CA GLY A 193 -29.30 6.99 -36.47
C GLY A 193 -28.75 5.57 -36.29
N GLU A 194 -28.00 5.29 -35.23
CA GLU A 194 -27.47 3.96 -34.93
C GLU A 194 -28.57 3.06 -34.38
N GLU A 195 -28.66 1.85 -34.92
CA GLU A 195 -29.69 0.88 -34.54
C GLU A 195 -29.18 -0.10 -33.47
N PHE A 196 -30.02 -0.34 -32.47
CA PHE A 196 -29.77 -1.27 -31.38
C PHE A 196 -30.91 -2.27 -31.25
N ILE A 197 -30.59 -3.51 -30.90
CA ILE A 197 -31.57 -4.55 -30.59
C ILE A 197 -31.61 -4.76 -29.08
N VAL A 198 -32.79 -4.69 -28.48
CA VAL A 198 -32.97 -4.90 -27.04
C VAL A 198 -32.72 -6.38 -26.69
N VAL A 199 -31.71 -6.67 -25.88
CA VAL A 199 -31.32 -8.02 -25.48
C VAL A 199 -32.11 -8.50 -24.27
N GLY A 200 -32.30 -7.67 -23.25
CA GLY A 200 -33.03 -8.04 -22.03
C GLY A 200 -32.48 -7.33 -20.79
N VAL A 201 -32.90 -7.77 -19.60
CA VAL A 201 -32.52 -7.12 -18.33
C VAL A 201 -31.55 -8.00 -17.54
N LYS A 202 -30.46 -7.39 -17.05
CA LYS A 202 -29.49 -8.02 -16.13
C LYS A 202 -29.05 -7.00 -15.07
N ARG A 203 -28.67 -7.47 -13.87
CA ARG A 203 -28.12 -6.60 -12.82
C ARG A 203 -26.67 -6.22 -13.10
N VAL A 204 -26.35 -4.96 -12.86
CA VAL A 204 -24.99 -4.39 -12.87
C VAL A 204 -24.89 -3.52 -11.64
N GLU A 205 -23.88 -3.77 -10.77
CA GLU A 205 -23.71 -3.03 -9.52
C GLU A 205 -24.99 -3.04 -8.66
N GLY A 206 -25.63 -4.21 -8.56
CA GLY A 206 -26.88 -4.38 -7.80
C GLY A 206 -28.14 -3.84 -8.48
N ALA A 207 -28.07 -2.96 -9.48
CA ALA A 207 -29.24 -2.37 -10.14
C ALA A 207 -29.63 -3.10 -11.44
N PRO A 208 -30.93 -3.36 -11.71
CA PRO A 208 -31.37 -3.92 -12.99
C PRO A 208 -31.21 -2.89 -14.12
N ARG A 209 -30.56 -3.29 -15.23
CA ARG A 209 -30.37 -2.43 -16.40
C ARG A 209 -30.83 -3.13 -17.67
N LEU A 210 -31.31 -2.37 -18.65
CA LEU A 210 -31.68 -2.87 -19.97
C LEU A 210 -30.42 -2.92 -20.86
N TRP A 211 -30.21 -4.06 -21.52
CA TRP A 211 -29.06 -4.31 -22.38
C TRP A 211 -29.45 -4.31 -23.85
N PHE A 212 -28.50 -3.87 -24.68
CA PHE A 212 -28.68 -3.63 -26.10
C PHE A 212 -27.51 -4.21 -26.90
N GLN A 213 -27.81 -4.76 -28.08
CA GLN A 213 -26.82 -5.15 -29.08
C GLN A 213 -26.77 -4.10 -30.19
N PRO A 214 -25.65 -3.40 -30.40
CA PRO A 214 -25.46 -2.56 -31.57
C PRO A 214 -25.54 -3.38 -32.86
N ARG A 215 -26.41 -2.98 -33.79
CA ARG A 215 -26.64 -3.74 -35.02
C ARG A 215 -25.47 -3.66 -36.01
N GLY A 216 -24.63 -2.63 -35.88
CA GLY A 216 -23.39 -2.49 -36.66
C GLY A 216 -22.30 -3.51 -36.29
N LEU A 217 -22.42 -4.18 -35.13
CA LEU A 217 -21.46 -5.21 -34.72
C LEU A 217 -21.76 -6.54 -35.42
N ARG A 218 -20.78 -7.08 -36.15
CA ARG A 218 -20.87 -8.37 -36.84
C ARG A 218 -20.75 -9.60 -35.92
N ARG A 219 -20.73 -9.38 -34.60
CA ARG A 219 -20.55 -10.43 -33.59
C ARG A 219 -21.56 -10.26 -32.44
N PRO A 220 -21.94 -11.35 -31.75
CA PRO A 220 -22.76 -11.26 -30.55
C PRO A 220 -22.03 -10.42 -29.50
N ALA A 221 -22.64 -9.33 -29.08
CA ALA A 221 -22.12 -8.42 -28.06
C ALA A 221 -23.32 -7.64 -27.50
N ALA A 222 -23.29 -7.33 -26.20
CA ALA A 222 -24.32 -6.51 -25.60
C ALA A 222 -23.70 -5.54 -24.59
N GLY A 223 -24.30 -4.36 -24.46
CA GLY A 223 -23.94 -3.37 -23.46
C GLY A 223 -25.17 -2.71 -22.86
N ALA A 224 -25.02 -2.09 -21.69
CA ALA A 224 -26.05 -1.24 -21.09
C ALA A 224 -25.56 0.21 -21.04
N PHE A 225 -26.48 1.17 -21.17
CA PHE A 225 -26.17 2.58 -20.97
C PHE A 225 -25.93 2.84 -19.47
N PRO A 226 -24.74 3.34 -19.07
CA PRO A 226 -24.43 3.55 -17.65
C PRO A 226 -25.39 4.56 -17.02
N GLY A 227 -25.99 4.20 -15.87
CA GLY A 227 -26.88 5.09 -15.11
C GLY A 227 -28.19 5.48 -15.81
N ALA A 228 -28.51 4.90 -16.98
CA ALA A 228 -29.69 5.30 -17.73
C ALA A 228 -30.97 4.69 -17.12
N THR A 229 -31.92 5.55 -16.76
CA THR A 229 -33.27 5.14 -16.35
C THR A 229 -34.17 4.91 -17.56
N ALA A 230 -35.33 4.27 -17.37
CA ALA A 230 -36.31 4.08 -18.44
C ALA A 230 -36.76 5.40 -19.10
N ALA A 231 -36.82 6.50 -18.33
CA ALA A 231 -37.18 7.82 -18.86
C ALA A 231 -36.07 8.37 -19.78
N VAL A 232 -34.81 8.27 -19.35
CA VAL A 232 -33.65 8.68 -20.14
C VAL A 232 -33.56 7.87 -21.44
N LEU A 233 -33.71 6.55 -21.35
CA LEU A 233 -33.67 5.66 -22.51
C LEU A 233 -34.80 5.98 -23.52
N ARG A 234 -36.01 6.29 -23.06
CA ARG A 234 -37.11 6.69 -23.97
C ARG A 234 -36.94 8.07 -24.59
N ALA A 235 -36.18 8.96 -23.96
CA ALA A 235 -35.85 10.26 -24.52
C ALA A 235 -34.76 10.14 -25.61
N GLN A 236 -33.78 9.24 -25.41
CA GLN A 236 -32.64 9.07 -26.30
C GLN A 236 -32.88 8.09 -27.44
N LEU A 237 -33.75 7.10 -27.24
CA LEU A 237 -33.97 6.01 -28.18
C LEU A 237 -35.42 6.03 -28.68
N SER A 238 -35.58 5.96 -29.99
CA SER A 238 -36.88 5.87 -30.64
C SER A 238 -37.10 4.47 -31.22
N PRO A 239 -38.30 3.86 -31.05
CA PRO A 239 -38.63 2.62 -31.74
C PRO A 239 -38.54 2.80 -33.26
N VAL A 240 -37.77 1.94 -33.94
CA VAL A 240 -37.75 1.93 -35.41
C VAL A 240 -39.10 1.42 -35.89
N GLN A 241 -39.95 2.33 -36.38
CA GLN A 241 -41.23 1.94 -36.96
C GLN A 241 -40.98 0.99 -38.13
N LYS A 242 -41.69 -0.14 -38.15
CA LYS A 242 -41.62 -1.11 -39.26
C LYS A 242 -42.10 -0.39 -40.51
N THR A 243 -41.16 0.12 -41.30
CA THR A 243 -41.47 0.72 -42.59
C THR A 243 -42.19 -0.31 -43.46
N THR A 244 -43.20 0.16 -44.19
CA THR A 244 -44.11 -0.60 -45.02
C THR A 244 -43.42 -1.68 -45.85
N ALA A 245 -44.10 -2.83 -46.02
CA ALA A 245 -43.63 -4.16 -46.43
C ALA A 245 -42.69 -4.28 -47.66
N ALA A 246 -42.45 -3.21 -48.42
CA ALA A 246 -41.61 -3.22 -49.61
C ALA A 246 -40.09 -3.27 -49.32
N ASN A 247 -39.62 -2.78 -48.17
CA ASN A 247 -38.19 -2.84 -47.77
C ASN A 247 -37.85 -3.97 -46.79
N THR A 248 -38.81 -4.84 -46.48
CA THR A 248 -38.69 -5.85 -45.40
C THR A 248 -37.83 -7.06 -45.75
N ARG A 249 -37.59 -7.36 -47.03
CA ARG A 249 -36.82 -8.55 -47.42
C ARG A 249 -35.29 -8.40 -47.26
N GLN A 250 -34.76 -7.18 -47.27
CA GLN A 250 -33.30 -6.95 -47.17
C GLN A 250 -32.83 -6.54 -45.77
N ARG A 251 -33.74 -6.07 -44.91
CA ARG A 251 -33.51 -5.99 -43.46
C ARG A 251 -33.76 -7.37 -42.86
N LEU A 252 -32.86 -8.31 -43.18
CA LEU A 252 -32.77 -9.63 -42.55
C LEU A 252 -33.00 -9.47 -41.05
N SER A 253 -34.03 -10.16 -40.56
CA SER A 253 -34.34 -10.23 -39.15
C SER A 253 -33.14 -10.86 -38.45
N VAL A 254 -32.23 -10.02 -37.93
CA VAL A 254 -31.26 -10.42 -36.91
C VAL A 254 -32.12 -10.74 -35.69
N ARG A 255 -32.69 -11.95 -35.69
CA ARG A 255 -33.31 -12.51 -34.51
C ARG A 255 -32.17 -12.76 -33.55
N LEU A 256 -32.27 -12.21 -32.35
CA LEU A 256 -31.41 -12.61 -31.25
C LEU A 256 -31.55 -14.13 -31.12
N ARG A 257 -30.53 -14.85 -31.57
CA ARG A 257 -30.42 -16.29 -31.39
C ARG A 257 -29.79 -16.49 -30.03
N GLU A 258 -30.47 -17.25 -29.18
CA GLU A 258 -29.87 -17.69 -27.92
C GLU A 258 -28.57 -18.40 -28.22
N VAL A 259 -27.47 -17.94 -27.60
CA VAL A 259 -26.15 -18.56 -27.78
C VAL A 259 -26.08 -19.72 -26.81
N SER A 260 -25.78 -20.93 -27.30
CA SER A 260 -25.69 -22.11 -26.45
C SER A 260 -24.37 -22.08 -25.68
N LEU A 261 -24.35 -22.62 -24.47
CA LEU A 261 -23.10 -22.86 -23.72
C LEU A 261 -22.10 -23.73 -24.50
N LYS A 262 -22.59 -24.59 -25.40
CA LYS A 262 -21.77 -25.44 -26.29
C LYS A 262 -20.97 -24.64 -27.32
N ASP A 263 -21.38 -23.41 -27.62
CA ASP A 263 -20.65 -22.53 -28.54
C ASP A 263 -19.38 -21.93 -27.89
N PHE A 264 -19.09 -22.26 -26.62
CA PHE A 264 -18.00 -21.67 -25.82
C PHE A 264 -16.91 -22.66 -25.34
N GLY A 265 -16.70 -23.77 -26.06
CA GLY A 265 -15.47 -24.59 -25.91
C GLY A 265 -15.67 -25.91 -25.18
N THR A 266 -16.51 -26.77 -25.72
CA THR A 266 -16.53 -28.21 -25.39
C THR A 266 -15.59 -28.94 -26.35
N ALA A 267 -14.62 -29.68 -25.82
CA ALA A 267 -13.78 -30.57 -26.62
C ALA A 267 -14.42 -31.96 -26.65
N GLU A 268 -14.62 -32.51 -27.85
CA GLU A 268 -15.07 -33.90 -28.01
C GLU A 268 -13.88 -34.83 -27.71
N GLY A 269 -14.05 -35.72 -26.73
CA GLY A 269 -13.08 -36.77 -26.43
C GLY A 269 -12.98 -37.80 -27.56
N SER A 270 -11.91 -38.60 -27.56
CA SER A 270 -11.65 -39.64 -28.58
C SER A 270 -12.70 -40.76 -28.62
N ASP A 271 -13.59 -40.84 -27.64
CA ASP A 271 -14.72 -41.76 -27.53
C ASP A 271 -16.09 -41.10 -27.83
N GLY A 272 -16.10 -39.81 -28.14
CA GLY A 272 -17.31 -39.03 -28.37
C GLY A 272 -18.00 -38.56 -27.08
N GLU A 273 -17.40 -38.75 -25.90
CA GLU A 273 -17.91 -38.20 -24.65
C GLU A 273 -17.51 -36.72 -24.50
N GLU A 274 -18.49 -35.88 -24.11
CA GLU A 274 -18.30 -34.45 -23.90
C GLU A 274 -17.75 -34.22 -22.48
N VAL A 275 -16.44 -34.01 -22.37
CA VAL A 275 -15.76 -33.84 -21.08
C VAL A 275 -15.60 -32.36 -20.75
N ILE A 276 -15.99 -31.96 -19.53
CA ILE A 276 -15.79 -30.61 -19.02
C ILE A 276 -14.32 -30.47 -18.58
N LEU A 277 -13.62 -29.48 -19.15
CA LEU A 277 -12.22 -29.20 -18.82
C LEU A 277 -12.11 -28.05 -17.81
N CYS A 278 -11.17 -28.19 -16.86
CA CYS A 278 -10.81 -27.12 -15.94
C CYS A 278 -10.22 -25.94 -16.70
N GLN A 279 -10.72 -24.74 -16.46
CA GLN A 279 -10.20 -23.55 -17.16
C GLN A 279 -8.76 -23.17 -16.76
N HIS A 280 -8.25 -23.69 -15.64
CA HIS A 280 -6.92 -23.34 -15.15
C HIS A 280 -5.83 -24.26 -15.69
N CYS A 281 -6.01 -25.58 -15.56
CA CYS A 281 -5.01 -26.57 -15.94
C CYS A 281 -5.38 -27.36 -17.21
N HIS A 282 -6.56 -27.12 -17.79
CA HIS A 282 -7.11 -27.81 -18.96
C HIS A 282 -7.28 -29.34 -18.81
N ALA A 283 -7.16 -29.88 -17.60
CA ALA A 283 -7.44 -31.28 -17.33
C ALA A 283 -8.95 -31.54 -17.11
N PRO A 284 -9.44 -32.76 -17.39
CA PRO A 284 -10.82 -33.18 -17.12
C PRO A 284 -11.24 -32.93 -15.68
N ILE A 285 -12.42 -32.35 -15.47
CA ILE A 285 -13.01 -32.19 -14.13
C ILE A 285 -13.71 -33.49 -13.73
N GLY A 286 -13.47 -33.93 -12.49
CA GLY A 286 -14.13 -35.11 -11.92
C GLY A 286 -15.55 -34.81 -11.42
N GLU A 287 -16.02 -35.59 -10.44
CA GLU A 287 -17.37 -35.46 -9.88
C GLU A 287 -17.64 -34.11 -9.19
N THR A 288 -16.60 -33.45 -8.70
CA THR A 288 -16.70 -32.16 -8.00
C THR A 288 -16.05 -31.05 -8.81
N ALA A 289 -16.79 -29.96 -9.01
CA ALA A 289 -16.35 -28.76 -9.70
C ALA A 289 -16.69 -27.51 -8.88
N TYR A 290 -15.87 -26.48 -8.99
CA TYR A 290 -16.13 -25.17 -8.39
C TYR A 290 -16.33 -24.13 -9.49
N ASP A 291 -17.23 -23.17 -9.26
CA ASP A 291 -17.41 -22.02 -10.13
C ASP A 291 -16.20 -21.08 -10.00
N GLY A 292 -15.41 -20.96 -11.07
CA GLY A 292 -14.33 -20.01 -11.19
C GLY A 292 -14.84 -18.59 -11.47
N GLU A 293 -14.16 -17.58 -10.93
CA GLU A 293 -14.55 -16.20 -11.17
C GLU A 293 -14.22 -15.77 -12.61
N GLY A 294 -15.12 -15.01 -13.24
CA GLY A 294 -14.89 -14.28 -14.49
C GLY A 294 -15.79 -14.70 -15.67
N LYS A 295 -16.28 -15.94 -15.70
CA LYS A 295 -17.22 -16.41 -16.73
C LYS A 295 -18.25 -17.35 -16.11
N ALA A 296 -19.54 -17.10 -16.36
CA ALA A 296 -20.59 -18.02 -15.92
C ALA A 296 -20.39 -19.38 -16.61
N GLY A 297 -20.17 -20.43 -15.82
CA GLY A 297 -19.83 -21.77 -16.32
C GLY A 297 -18.34 -22.06 -16.44
N ALA A 298 -17.47 -21.19 -15.92
CA ALA A 298 -16.07 -21.53 -15.71
C ALA A 298 -15.96 -22.53 -14.58
N LEU A 299 -15.72 -23.79 -14.90
CA LEU A 299 -15.51 -24.81 -13.87
C LEU A 299 -14.02 -25.02 -13.65
N VAL A 300 -13.63 -25.15 -12.39
CA VAL A 300 -12.25 -25.44 -11.96
C VAL A 300 -12.21 -26.59 -10.97
N HIS A 301 -11.08 -27.30 -10.92
CA HIS A 301 -10.82 -28.29 -9.87
C HIS A 301 -10.73 -27.64 -8.50
N GLY A 302 -11.04 -28.39 -7.45
CA GLY A 302 -10.83 -27.94 -6.07
C GLY A 302 -9.39 -27.54 -5.78
N GLU A 303 -8.40 -28.28 -6.32
CA GLU A 303 -6.99 -27.93 -6.19
C GLU A 303 -6.64 -26.61 -6.89
N CYS A 304 -7.10 -26.41 -8.13
CA CYS A 304 -6.87 -25.17 -8.87
C CYS A 304 -7.54 -23.97 -8.18
N MET A 305 -8.73 -24.16 -7.59
CA MET A 305 -9.40 -23.13 -6.81
C MET A 305 -8.58 -22.78 -5.55
N ALA A 306 -8.09 -23.77 -4.82
CA ALA A 306 -7.25 -23.55 -3.65
C ALA A 306 -5.94 -22.82 -4.00
N GLN A 307 -5.28 -23.20 -5.10
CA GLN A 307 -4.08 -22.49 -5.59
C GLN A 307 -4.36 -21.03 -5.95
N ARG A 308 -5.53 -20.75 -6.55
CA ARG A 308 -5.96 -19.38 -6.84
C ARG A 308 -6.20 -18.58 -5.55
N MET A 309 -6.98 -19.11 -4.61
CA MET A 309 -7.22 -18.47 -3.32
C MET A 309 -5.92 -18.18 -2.54
N LEU A 310 -4.94 -19.10 -2.60
CA LEU A 310 -3.63 -18.88 -2.00
C LEU A 310 -2.84 -17.76 -2.67
N ARG A 311 -3.00 -17.56 -3.98
CA ARG A 311 -2.37 -16.43 -4.69
C ARG A 311 -3.06 -15.12 -4.32
N ASP A 312 -4.39 -15.10 -4.36
CA ASP A 312 -5.18 -13.92 -4.00
C ASP A 312 -4.85 -13.46 -2.56
N PHE A 313 -4.78 -14.39 -1.62
CA PHE A 313 -4.37 -14.10 -0.24
C PHE A 313 -2.94 -13.54 -0.13
N LYS A 314 -1.99 -14.06 -0.92
CA LYS A 314 -0.62 -13.54 -0.93
C LYS A 314 -0.57 -12.13 -1.50
N ASP A 315 -1.30 -11.87 -2.57
CA ASP A 315 -1.35 -10.56 -3.22
C ASP A 315 -2.01 -9.54 -2.27
N GLU A 316 -3.09 -9.91 -1.57
CA GLU A 316 -3.72 -9.10 -0.53
C GLU A 316 -2.77 -8.84 0.66
N GLN A 317 -2.06 -9.87 1.14
CA GLN A 317 -1.10 -9.73 2.23
C GLN A 317 0.09 -8.85 1.85
N GLU A 318 0.59 -8.98 0.62
CA GLU A 318 1.64 -8.12 0.09
C GLU A 318 1.16 -6.67 -0.03
N GLY A 319 -0.05 -6.45 -0.55
CA GLY A 319 -0.69 -5.13 -0.60
C GLY A 319 -0.77 -4.48 0.78
N HIS A 320 -1.30 -5.20 1.78
CA HIS A 320 -1.35 -4.72 3.16
C HIS A 320 0.04 -4.43 3.74
N SER A 321 1.02 -5.31 3.50
CA SER A 321 2.38 -5.11 3.98
C SER A 321 3.03 -3.88 3.34
N GLN A 322 2.77 -3.61 2.06
CA GLN A 322 3.27 -2.43 1.36
C GLN A 322 2.61 -1.15 1.88
N GLU A 323 1.29 -1.16 2.10
CA GLU A 323 0.56 -0.04 2.68
C GLU A 323 1.04 0.27 4.11
N GLU A 324 1.23 -0.75 4.94
CA GLU A 324 1.75 -0.59 6.30
C GLU A 324 3.19 -0.08 6.29
N ALA A 325 4.05 -0.60 5.40
CA ALA A 325 5.42 -0.12 5.24
C ALA A 325 5.46 1.34 4.77
N ALA A 326 4.58 1.73 3.83
CA ALA A 326 4.45 3.10 3.35
C ALA A 326 3.96 4.04 4.46
N LEU A 327 2.98 3.61 5.26
CA LEU A 327 2.50 4.35 6.42
C LEU A 327 3.60 4.51 7.48
N LYS A 328 4.31 3.42 7.81
CA LYS A 328 5.46 3.45 8.73
C LYS A 328 6.55 4.38 8.23
N SER A 329 6.89 4.32 6.95
CA SER A 329 7.87 5.21 6.31
C SER A 329 7.45 6.67 6.41
N ARG A 330 6.19 6.98 6.07
CA ARG A 330 5.62 8.34 6.19
C ARG A 330 5.71 8.86 7.63
N ARG A 331 5.29 8.05 8.60
CA ARG A 331 5.37 8.41 10.04
C ARG A 331 6.81 8.59 10.50
N ARG A 332 7.74 7.77 10.01
CA ARG A 332 9.17 7.94 10.32
C ARG A 332 9.70 9.28 9.84
N THR A 333 9.33 9.69 8.64
CA THR A 333 9.69 11.02 8.11
C THR A 333 8.98 12.15 8.86
N GLU A 334 7.68 12.03 9.10
CA GLU A 334 6.85 13.06 9.74
C GLU A 334 7.26 13.33 11.20
N PHE A 335 7.49 12.28 11.98
CA PHE A 335 7.84 12.37 13.39
C PHE A 335 9.34 12.29 13.66
N ASP A 336 10.14 12.31 12.60
CA ASP A 336 11.59 12.22 12.65
C ASP A 336 12.09 10.96 13.42
N ILE A 337 11.37 9.85 13.25
CA ILE A 337 11.65 8.56 13.90
C ILE A 337 12.64 7.78 13.05
N GLY A 338 13.87 7.63 13.55
CA GLY A 338 14.87 6.76 12.96
C GLY A 338 16.28 7.14 13.40
N TRP A 339 17.21 6.19 13.22
CA TRP A 339 18.63 6.43 13.47
C TRP A 339 19.20 7.36 12.41
N LYS A 340 19.34 8.64 12.77
CA LYS A 340 20.11 9.62 12.03
C LYS A 340 21.58 9.47 12.37
N VAL A 341 22.43 9.25 11.36
CA VAL A 341 23.89 9.07 11.56
C VAL A 341 24.49 10.27 12.27
N GLU A 342 23.92 11.45 12.06
CA GLU A 342 24.32 12.72 12.68
C GLU A 342 24.00 12.76 14.18
N ARG A 343 23.03 11.96 14.65
CA ARG A 343 22.60 11.89 16.06
C ARG A 343 23.20 10.72 16.83
N ILE A 344 23.84 9.78 16.15
CA ILE A 344 24.58 8.69 16.81
C ILE A 344 25.68 9.34 17.65
N PRO A 345 25.77 9.07 18.97
CA PRO A 345 26.80 9.70 19.76
C PRO A 345 28.19 9.27 19.28
N HIS A 346 29.11 10.23 19.14
CA HIS A 346 30.42 10.05 18.50
C HIS A 346 31.55 10.07 19.53
N SER A 347 32.36 9.02 19.56
CA SER A 347 33.53 8.96 20.47
C SER A 347 34.66 9.90 20.05
N LEU A 348 34.79 10.23 18.75
CA LEU A 348 35.93 10.97 18.21
C LEU A 348 36.12 12.38 18.79
N PRO A 349 35.10 13.27 18.84
CA PRO A 349 35.27 14.61 19.43
C PRO A 349 35.65 14.56 20.91
N VAL A 350 35.07 13.61 21.66
CA VAL A 350 35.36 13.43 23.09
C VAL A 350 36.77 12.87 23.29
N ALA A 351 37.17 11.86 22.52
CA ALA A 351 38.50 11.27 22.56
C ALA A 351 39.60 12.31 22.32
N ARG A 352 39.45 13.14 21.28
CA ARG A 352 40.41 14.22 20.96
C ARG A 352 40.57 15.21 22.10
N ARG A 353 39.46 15.60 22.74
CA ARG A 353 39.49 16.51 23.91
C ARG A 353 40.14 15.88 25.13
N LEU A 354 40.04 14.56 25.28
CA LEU A 354 40.72 13.81 26.34
C LEU A 354 42.19 13.51 26.03
N GLY A 355 42.75 14.09 24.97
CA GLY A 355 44.15 13.87 24.56
C GLY A 355 44.38 12.50 23.94
N CYS A 356 43.32 11.78 23.55
CA CYS A 356 43.42 10.55 22.79
C CYS A 356 43.31 10.88 21.30
N SER A 357 44.30 10.47 20.51
CA SER A 357 44.27 10.48 19.06
C SER A 357 43.97 9.06 18.57
N PRO A 358 42.70 8.62 18.57
CA PRO A 358 42.36 7.28 18.12
C PRO A 358 42.79 7.11 16.67
N GLU A 359 43.52 6.04 16.40
CA GLU A 359 43.84 5.59 15.04
C GLU A 359 42.55 5.34 14.23
N PRO A 360 42.62 5.31 12.88
CA PRO A 360 41.49 5.59 11.99
C PRO A 360 40.26 4.67 12.10
N GLN A 361 40.30 3.60 12.90
CA GLN A 361 39.15 2.71 13.14
C GLN A 361 38.10 3.25 14.12
N GLY A 362 38.30 4.44 14.71
CA GLY A 362 37.24 5.23 15.37
C GLY A 362 36.67 4.68 16.68
N MET A 363 37.00 3.44 17.08
CA MET A 363 36.59 2.84 18.34
C MET A 363 37.53 3.22 19.49
N CYS A 364 36.95 3.49 20.65
CA CYS A 364 37.68 3.89 21.86
C CYS A 364 37.28 2.97 23.03
N CYS A 365 38.21 2.69 23.93
CA CYS A 365 37.98 1.99 25.18
C CYS A 365 38.53 2.79 26.37
N LEU A 366 38.20 2.34 27.58
CA LEU A 366 38.77 2.85 28.83
C LEU A 366 39.81 1.88 29.36
N VAL A 367 41.00 2.38 29.65
CA VAL A 367 42.09 1.62 30.26
C VAL A 367 42.35 2.16 31.65
N PHE A 368 42.24 1.31 32.66
CA PHE A 368 42.67 1.64 34.01
C PHE A 368 44.16 1.37 34.14
N ASP A 369 44.94 2.43 34.34
CA ASP A 369 46.36 2.35 34.64
C ASP A 369 46.55 2.14 36.15
N GLN A 370 47.03 0.95 36.51
CA GLN A 370 47.26 0.57 37.90
C GLN A 370 48.36 1.40 38.57
N ALA A 371 49.39 1.82 37.82
CA ALA A 371 50.53 2.54 38.38
C ALA A 371 50.14 3.96 38.79
N SER A 372 49.41 4.66 37.91
CA SER A 372 48.93 6.02 38.18
C SER A 372 47.58 6.07 38.91
N ARG A 373 46.90 4.92 39.07
CA ARG A 373 45.50 4.81 39.55
C ARG A 373 44.56 5.74 38.80
N SER A 374 44.73 5.83 37.48
CA SER A 374 43.96 6.71 36.62
C SER A 374 43.28 5.94 35.50
N VAL A 375 42.19 6.49 34.97
CA VAL A 375 41.52 5.97 33.78
C VAL A 375 41.94 6.83 32.60
N ARG A 376 42.39 6.20 31.51
CA ARG A 376 42.71 6.87 30.24
C ARG A 376 41.88 6.29 29.11
N VAL A 377 41.65 7.10 28.09
CA VAL A 377 41.05 6.63 26.83
C VAL A 377 42.15 6.06 25.95
N ALA A 378 41.88 4.92 25.30
CA ALA A 378 42.75 4.32 24.29
C ALA A 378 41.93 3.91 23.06
N SER A 379 42.57 3.80 21.90
CA SER A 379 41.97 3.14 20.75
C SER A 379 41.82 1.64 21.03
N THR A 380 40.78 1.03 20.46
CA THR A 380 40.60 -0.43 20.49
C THR A 380 40.15 -0.92 19.13
N VAL A 381 40.49 -2.16 18.80
CA VAL A 381 39.95 -2.90 17.66
C VAL A 381 38.89 -3.92 18.09
N GLU A 382 38.75 -4.13 19.40
CA GLU A 382 37.82 -5.09 19.98
C GLU A 382 36.46 -4.42 20.25
N PRO A 383 35.38 -4.83 19.55
CA PRO A 383 34.06 -4.22 19.73
C PRO A 383 33.51 -4.39 21.15
N ALA A 384 33.82 -5.50 21.81
CA ALA A 384 33.39 -5.78 23.19
C ALA A 384 34.02 -4.84 24.23
N ALA A 385 35.18 -4.26 23.91
CA ALA A 385 35.87 -3.27 24.74
C ALA A 385 35.52 -1.83 24.34
N ALA A 386 34.81 -1.63 23.23
CA ALA A 386 34.47 -0.32 22.73
C ALA A 386 33.41 0.35 23.63
N VAL A 387 33.62 1.62 23.90
CA VAL A 387 32.73 2.46 24.70
C VAL A 387 32.37 3.69 23.89
N ASN A 388 31.09 4.05 23.91
CA ASN A 388 30.63 5.32 23.40
C ASN A 388 30.96 6.42 24.43
N LEU A 389 32.00 7.20 24.15
CA LEU A 389 32.51 8.19 25.10
C LEU A 389 31.53 9.34 25.35
N GLU A 390 30.78 9.75 24.32
CA GLU A 390 29.80 10.82 24.48
C GLU A 390 28.64 10.38 25.38
N TYR A 391 28.11 9.17 25.15
CA TYR A 391 27.09 8.59 26.01
C TYR A 391 27.58 8.46 27.46
N LEU A 392 28.79 7.91 27.65
CA LEU A 392 29.38 7.77 28.98
C LEU A 392 29.54 9.12 29.68
N CYS A 393 30.03 10.14 28.97
CA CYS A 393 30.21 11.48 29.53
C CYS A 393 28.86 12.05 30.00
N LEU A 394 27.80 11.95 29.19
CA LEU A 394 26.47 12.43 29.56
C LEU A 394 25.90 11.65 30.74
N ALA A 395 26.03 10.31 30.75
CA ALA A 395 25.57 9.48 31.86
C ALA A 395 26.28 9.81 33.19
N LEU A 396 27.60 10.02 33.14
CA LEU A 396 28.36 10.45 34.32
C LEU A 396 27.93 11.85 34.79
N GLN A 397 27.69 12.79 33.88
CA GLN A 397 27.19 14.12 34.23
C GLN A 397 25.83 14.05 34.94
N VAL A 398 24.90 13.23 34.45
CA VAL A 398 23.61 12.98 35.14
C VAL A 398 23.86 12.41 36.53
N LYS A 399 24.72 11.39 36.66
CA LYS A 399 25.01 10.78 37.96
C LYS A 399 25.60 11.75 38.97
N LEU A 400 26.42 12.68 38.52
CA LEU A 400 27.10 13.65 39.36
C LEU A 400 26.22 14.84 39.74
N ARG A 401 25.38 15.32 38.82
CA ARG A 401 24.47 16.46 39.06
C ARG A 401 23.19 16.04 39.78
N GLU A 402 22.61 14.92 39.39
CA GLU A 402 21.28 14.45 39.83
C GLU A 402 21.35 13.31 40.85
N GLY A 403 22.53 12.71 41.09
CA GLY A 403 22.71 11.56 41.98
C GLY A 403 22.15 10.22 41.45
N ARG A 404 21.57 10.22 40.26
CA ARG A 404 20.86 9.07 39.64
C ARG A 404 21.32 8.79 38.21
N GLU A 405 20.89 7.69 37.65
CA GLU A 405 21.22 7.33 36.26
C GLU A 405 20.29 8.07 35.27
N PRO A 406 20.74 8.34 34.02
CA PRO A 406 19.87 8.88 33.00
C PRO A 406 18.72 7.90 32.73
N MET A 407 17.50 8.41 32.66
CA MET A 407 16.32 7.60 32.41
C MET A 407 15.46 8.23 31.31
N PHE A 408 14.85 7.37 30.51
CA PHE A 408 13.88 7.72 29.50
C PHE A 408 12.63 6.85 29.67
N SER A 409 11.46 7.44 29.44
CA SER A 409 10.18 6.73 29.39
C SER A 409 9.25 7.36 28.35
N LEU A 410 8.39 6.52 27.76
CA LEU A 410 7.20 6.96 27.03
C LEU A 410 6.00 6.84 27.97
N ASP A 411 5.63 7.97 28.58
CA ASP A 411 4.51 8.04 29.51
C ASP A 411 3.23 8.38 28.74
N PRO A 412 2.08 7.73 29.03
CA PRO A 412 0.80 8.15 28.47
C PRO A 412 0.47 9.57 28.93
N VAL A 413 -0.05 10.41 28.02
CA VAL A 413 -0.52 11.76 28.34
C VAL A 413 -1.63 11.72 29.39
N ASP A 414 -2.50 10.70 29.32
CA ASP A 414 -3.48 10.41 30.36
C ASP A 414 -3.40 8.92 30.73
N PRO A 415 -2.85 8.56 31.91
CA PRO A 415 -2.72 7.17 32.34
C PRO A 415 -4.07 6.51 32.64
N SER A 416 -5.17 7.27 32.74
CA SER A 416 -6.51 6.73 32.99
C SER A 416 -7.22 6.26 31.72
N GLN A 417 -6.73 6.65 30.54
CA GLN A 417 -7.34 6.34 29.25
C GLN A 417 -6.36 5.52 28.39
N PRO A 418 -6.64 4.22 28.13
CA PRO A 418 -5.81 3.41 27.26
C PRO A 418 -5.85 3.95 25.83
N GLY A 419 -4.70 3.90 25.14
CA GLY A 419 -4.58 4.41 23.76
C GLY A 419 -4.37 5.92 23.65
N THR A 420 -4.18 6.64 24.75
CA THR A 420 -3.78 8.05 24.69
C THR A 420 -2.39 8.19 24.08
N MET A 421 -2.13 9.36 23.48
CA MET A 421 -0.78 9.67 22.99
C MET A 421 0.23 9.53 24.12
N GLN A 422 1.43 9.08 23.79
CA GLN A 422 2.55 9.04 24.72
C GLN A 422 3.43 10.29 24.54
N PHE A 423 3.97 10.83 25.61
CA PHE A 423 4.98 11.88 25.55
C PHE A 423 6.36 11.36 25.99
N LYS A 424 7.40 11.96 25.42
CA LYS A 424 8.80 11.62 25.72
C LYS A 424 9.19 12.25 27.05
N ARG A 425 9.47 11.43 28.07
CA ARG A 425 9.96 11.90 29.36
C ARG A 425 11.43 11.55 29.52
N PHE A 426 12.24 12.60 29.70
CA PHE A 426 13.66 12.50 29.98
C PHE A 426 13.94 12.85 31.43
N GLU A 427 14.82 12.08 32.05
CA GLU A 427 15.19 12.27 33.44
C GLU A 427 16.72 12.25 33.58
N PRO A 428 17.35 13.43 33.75
CA PRO A 428 16.76 14.77 33.85
C PRO A 428 16.26 15.34 32.50
N GLU A 429 15.40 16.36 32.57
CA GLU A 429 14.74 16.97 31.39
C GLU A 429 15.75 17.50 30.36
N TRP A 430 16.91 17.99 30.82
CA TRP A 430 17.96 18.53 29.94
C TRP A 430 18.63 17.47 29.04
N LEU A 431 18.37 16.17 29.24
CA LEU A 431 18.78 15.14 28.28
C LEU A 431 17.99 15.23 26.96
N ALA A 432 16.81 15.86 26.96
CA ALA A 432 16.02 16.05 25.76
C ALA A 432 16.83 16.82 24.71
N GLY A 433 16.88 16.28 23.48
CA GLY A 433 17.64 16.88 22.38
C GLY A 433 19.16 16.63 22.42
N THR A 434 19.67 15.90 23.42
CA THR A 434 21.06 15.39 23.41
C THR A 434 21.15 14.07 22.63
N SER A 435 22.35 13.73 22.16
CA SER A 435 22.62 12.44 21.51
C SER A 435 22.31 11.25 22.42
N ALA A 436 22.66 11.33 23.71
CA ALA A 436 22.32 10.27 24.67
C ALA A 436 20.82 10.17 24.93
N GLY A 437 20.11 11.30 25.05
CA GLY A 437 18.66 11.30 25.17
C GLY A 437 17.99 10.63 23.96
N GLU A 438 18.42 10.98 22.75
CA GLU A 438 17.88 10.36 21.53
C GLU A 438 18.16 8.85 21.48
N VAL A 439 19.36 8.40 21.87
CA VAL A 439 19.67 6.97 21.98
C VAL A 439 18.76 6.26 22.98
N LEU A 440 18.51 6.86 24.15
CA LEU A 440 17.61 6.28 25.15
C LEU A 440 16.17 6.17 24.62
N PHE A 441 15.70 7.20 23.92
CA PHE A 441 14.39 7.17 23.26
C PHE A 441 14.30 6.06 22.22
N GLN A 442 15.27 5.99 21.30
CA GLN A 442 15.26 5.00 20.23
C GLN A 442 15.39 3.58 20.78
N ALA A 443 16.19 3.37 21.83
CA ALA A 443 16.32 2.06 22.48
C ALA A 443 15.00 1.59 23.11
N ASP A 444 14.31 2.46 23.87
CA ASP A 444 13.01 2.14 24.46
C ASP A 444 11.93 1.94 23.37
N TYR A 445 11.94 2.75 22.30
CA TYR A 445 11.02 2.60 21.17
C TYR A 445 11.23 1.30 20.39
N HIS A 446 12.47 0.80 20.28
CA HIS A 446 12.76 -0.46 19.59
C HIS A 446 12.50 -1.72 20.43
N LEU A 447 12.57 -1.60 21.76
CA LEU A 447 12.29 -2.72 22.67
C LEU A 447 10.79 -2.94 22.89
N LYS A 448 9.96 -1.92 22.62
CA LYS A 448 8.51 -1.98 22.63
C LYS A 448 7.98 -2.34 21.25
#